data_AF-A0A3D8HKE0-F1
#
_entry.id   AF-A0A3D8HKE0-F1
#
_cell.length_a   1.000
_cell.length_b   1.000
_cell.length_c   1.000
_cell.angle_alpha   90.00
_cell.angle_beta   90.00
_cell.angle_gamma   90.00
#
_symmetry.space_group_name_H-M   'P 1'
#
loop_
_entity.id
_entity.type
_entity.pdbx_description
1 polymer ?
#
loop_
_entity_poly.entity_id
_entity_poly.type
_entity_poly.pdbx_seq_one_letter_code
_entity_poly.pdbx_strand_id
1 'polypeptide(L)'
;MKEMVDYGVLGFLGMLSVVVVAIAIERLWFFATVRVDDYNDRRFLELDLHKRLTLLATIGSNAPYIGLLGTVAGIMITFVEIGADSNVDTGAIMTGLSLALKATAAGLIVAIPSIVTYNLLTRKADVVLTLWDIHHKPYTEPPRAATTRPMSSAQVAQQVATQQSQISQIQRQAQMQSQMQGQAGRTTQNPQPTTTQQSSQNLRPQGSTLGAGSTTNPPRV
;
A
#
# COMPACT_ATOMS: atom_id res chain seq x y z
N MET A 1 -39.46 17.50 16.16
CA MET A 1 -37.99 17.26 16.05
C MET A 1 -37.63 16.39 14.85
N LYS A 2 -38.46 15.41 14.45
CA LYS A 2 -38.25 14.58 13.23
C LYS A 2 -37.96 15.39 11.97
N GLU A 3 -38.74 16.44 11.70
CA GLU A 3 -38.55 17.25 10.49
C GLU A 3 -37.19 17.94 10.41
N MET A 4 -36.65 18.42 11.53
CA MET A 4 -35.33 19.09 11.52
C MET A 4 -34.21 18.13 11.14
N VAL A 5 -34.27 16.88 11.62
CA VAL A 5 -33.26 15.86 11.27
C VAL A 5 -33.45 15.39 9.83
N ASP A 6 -34.69 15.18 9.38
CA ASP A 6 -34.96 14.75 8.00
C ASP A 6 -34.49 15.82 6.99
N TYR A 7 -34.86 17.09 7.18
CA TYR A 7 -34.42 18.20 6.33
C TYR A 7 -32.93 18.51 6.48
N GLY A 8 -32.35 18.35 7.67
CA GLY A 8 -30.92 18.57 7.90
C GLY A 8 -30.06 17.57 7.13
N VAL A 9 -30.35 16.28 7.28
CA VAL A 9 -29.60 15.22 6.61
C VAL A 9 -29.87 15.25 5.10
N LEU A 10 -31.12 15.26 4.66
CA LEU A 10 -31.44 15.28 3.23
C LEU A 10 -30.97 16.57 2.55
N GLY A 11 -31.06 17.71 3.22
CA GLY A 11 -30.55 18.99 2.71
C GLY A 11 -29.03 18.98 2.55
N PHE A 12 -28.31 18.47 3.55
CA PHE A 12 -26.86 18.33 3.48
C PHE A 12 -26.42 17.38 2.36
N LEU A 13 -27.06 16.21 2.25
CA LEU A 13 -26.81 15.27 1.16
C LEU A 13 -27.19 15.85 -0.21
N GLY A 14 -28.27 16.61 -0.30
CA GLY A 14 -28.67 17.32 -1.52
C GLY A 14 -27.62 18.33 -1.95
N MET A 15 -27.10 19.13 -1.01
CA MET A 15 -26.00 20.06 -1.27
C MET A 15 -24.74 19.33 -1.76
N LEU A 16 -24.35 18.23 -1.11
CA LEU A 16 -23.23 17.41 -1.54
C LEU A 16 -23.45 16.83 -2.94
N SER A 17 -24.66 16.37 -3.25
CA SER A 17 -25.02 15.86 -4.57
C SER A 17 -24.79 16.90 -5.66
N VAL A 18 -25.25 18.14 -5.44
CA VAL A 18 -25.05 19.25 -6.38
C VAL A 18 -23.56 19.56 -6.56
N VAL A 19 -22.77 19.56 -5.49
CA VAL A 19 -21.32 19.77 -5.57
C VAL A 19 -20.63 18.66 -6.37
N VAL A 20 -20.97 17.40 -6.13
CA VAL A 20 -20.42 16.25 -6.87
C VAL A 20 -20.72 16.37 -8.35
N VAL A 21 -21.98 16.65 -8.71
CA VAL A 21 -22.39 16.80 -10.10
C VAL A 21 -21.70 17.99 -10.76
N ALA A 22 -21.61 19.13 -10.07
CA ALA A 22 -20.92 20.32 -10.60
C ALA A 22 -19.45 20.04 -10.90
N ILE A 23 -18.72 19.41 -9.96
CA ILE A 23 -17.30 19.06 -10.17
C ILE A 23 -17.16 17.98 -11.25
N ALA A 24 -18.06 16.99 -11.28
CA ALA A 24 -18.04 15.94 -12.30
C ALA A 24 -18.19 16.53 -13.71
N ILE A 25 -19.12 17.47 -13.90
CA ILE A 25 -19.32 18.15 -15.18
C ILE A 25 -18.12 19.02 -15.55
N GLU A 26 -17.64 19.86 -14.62
CA GLU A 26 -16.44 20.71 -14.82
C GLU A 26 -15.26 19.85 -15.29
N ARG A 27 -15.08 18.67 -14.68
CA ARG A 27 -13.97 17.80 -15.02
C ARG A 27 -14.14 16.96 -16.26
N LEU A 28 -15.33 16.43 -16.53
CA LEU A 28 -15.58 15.70 -17.77
C LEU A 28 -15.34 16.61 -18.98
N TRP A 29 -15.69 17.89 -18.87
CA TRP A 29 -15.43 18.86 -19.91
C TRP A 29 -13.94 19.21 -20.03
N PHE A 30 -13.26 19.46 -18.90
CA PHE A 30 -11.81 19.71 -18.88
C PHE A 30 -11.00 18.57 -19.52
N PHE A 31 -11.27 17.31 -19.16
CA PHE A 31 -10.57 16.15 -19.74
C PHE A 31 -10.87 15.95 -21.24
N ALA A 32 -11.97 16.49 -21.75
CA ALA A 32 -12.29 16.46 -23.18
C ALA A 32 -11.55 17.55 -23.98
N THR A 33 -11.00 18.58 -23.32
CA THR A 33 -10.38 19.74 -23.99
C THR A 33 -8.89 19.90 -23.69
N VAL A 34 -8.34 19.18 -22.72
CA VAL A 34 -6.91 19.25 -22.39
C VAL A 34 -6.02 18.67 -23.49
N ARG A 35 -5.11 19.50 -24.00
CA ARG A 35 -3.98 19.11 -24.84
C ARG A 35 -2.75 18.86 -23.96
N VAL A 36 -2.13 17.69 -24.12
CA VAL A 36 -0.98 17.23 -23.32
C VAL A 36 0.31 18.01 -23.66
N ASP A 37 0.35 18.65 -24.82
CA ASP A 37 1.52 19.35 -25.38
C ASP A 37 1.90 20.68 -24.72
N ASP A 38 1.07 21.25 -23.82
CA ASP A 38 1.34 22.58 -23.25
C ASP A 38 2.16 22.54 -21.93
N TYR A 39 2.53 21.35 -21.41
CA TYR A 39 3.21 21.20 -20.11
C TYR A 39 4.68 20.75 -20.25
N ASN A 40 5.61 21.62 -19.86
CA ASN A 40 7.07 21.36 -19.87
C ASN A 40 7.58 20.53 -18.68
N ASP A 41 6.83 20.43 -17.57
CA ASP A 41 7.24 19.69 -16.37
C ASP A 41 6.10 18.80 -15.87
N ARG A 42 6.40 17.49 -15.76
CA ARG A 42 5.51 16.42 -15.30
C ARG A 42 4.75 16.76 -14.02
N ARG A 43 5.43 17.42 -13.07
CA ARG A 43 4.89 17.65 -11.73
C ARG A 43 3.70 18.60 -11.75
N PHE A 44 3.73 19.60 -12.63
CA PHE A 44 2.61 20.54 -12.78
C PHE A 44 1.41 19.87 -13.45
N LEU A 45 1.66 19.01 -14.45
CA LEU A 45 0.61 18.21 -15.08
C LEU A 45 -0.07 17.28 -14.06
N GLU A 46 0.71 16.60 -13.22
CA GLU A 46 0.19 15.71 -12.18
C GLU A 46 -0.65 16.48 -11.13
N LEU A 47 -0.12 17.61 -10.64
CA LEU A 47 -0.83 18.50 -9.72
C LEU A 47 -2.17 18.98 -10.28
N ASP A 48 -2.17 19.42 -11.54
CA ASP A 48 -3.37 19.92 -12.17
C ASP A 48 -4.38 18.82 -12.46
N LEU A 49 -3.96 17.61 -12.83
CA LEU A 49 -4.85 16.46 -13.03
C LEU A 49 -5.49 15.98 -11.73
N HIS A 50 -4.73 15.94 -10.64
CA HIS A 50 -5.20 15.43 -9.34
C HIS A 50 -5.99 16.46 -8.54
N LYS A 51 -5.97 17.74 -8.94
CA LYS A 51 -6.74 18.80 -8.30
C LYS A 51 -8.23 18.45 -8.28
N ARG A 52 -8.87 18.59 -7.11
CA ARG A 52 -10.29 18.30 -6.83
C ARG A 52 -10.70 16.82 -6.91
N LEU A 53 -9.87 15.90 -7.38
CA LEU A 53 -10.17 14.45 -7.33
C LEU A 53 -10.29 13.96 -5.89
N THR A 54 -9.45 14.47 -4.99
CA THR A 54 -9.52 14.15 -3.55
C THR A 54 -10.88 14.50 -2.96
N LEU A 55 -11.52 15.60 -3.37
CA LEU A 55 -12.85 15.96 -2.88
C LEU A 55 -13.91 14.94 -3.30
N LEU A 56 -13.89 14.46 -4.56
CA LEU A 56 -14.80 13.40 -5.01
C LEU A 56 -14.60 12.10 -4.24
N ALA A 57 -13.34 11.74 -3.97
CA ALA A 57 -13.02 10.57 -3.16
C ALA A 57 -13.54 10.72 -1.73
N THR A 58 -13.33 11.88 -1.10
CA THR A 58 -13.80 12.17 0.25
C THR A 58 -15.33 12.18 0.35
N ILE A 59 -16.03 12.79 -0.62
CA ILE A 59 -17.50 12.80 -0.61
C ILE A 59 -18.02 11.38 -0.88
N GLY A 60 -17.42 10.67 -1.84
CA GLY A 60 -17.82 9.31 -2.18
C GLY A 60 -17.69 8.32 -1.02
N SER A 61 -16.62 8.41 -0.24
CA SER A 61 -16.41 7.54 0.92
C SER A 61 -17.24 7.94 2.14
N ASN A 62 -17.53 9.24 2.33
CA ASN A 62 -18.22 9.71 3.53
C ASN A 62 -19.76 9.81 3.37
N ALA A 63 -20.29 10.05 2.17
CA ALA A 63 -21.73 10.19 1.94
C ALA A 63 -22.58 9.01 2.47
N PRO A 64 -22.16 7.73 2.36
CA PRO A 64 -22.91 6.61 2.95
C PRO A 64 -23.00 6.69 4.48
N TYR A 65 -21.94 7.14 5.14
CA TYR A 65 -21.91 7.28 6.60
C TYR A 65 -22.83 8.40 7.08
N ILE A 66 -23.02 9.45 6.28
CA ILE A 66 -23.97 10.52 6.60
C ILE A 66 -25.40 10.01 6.48
N GLY A 67 -25.71 9.20 5.46
CA GLY A 67 -27.01 8.53 5.33
C GLY A 67 -27.30 7.58 6.50
N LEU A 68 -26.29 6.80 6.93
CA LEU A 68 -26.38 5.93 8.11
C LEU A 68 -26.58 6.73 9.40
N LEU A 69 -25.90 7.87 9.58
CA LEU A 69 -26.17 8.74 10.72
C LEU A 69 -27.63 9.23 10.72
N GLY A 70 -28.18 9.52 9.54
CA GLY A 70 -29.58 9.87 9.36
C GLY A 70 -30.54 8.77 9.81
N THR A 71 -30.27 7.49 9.49
CA THR A 71 -31.13 6.40 9.97
C THR A 71 -31.08 6.27 11.48
N VAL A 72 -29.89 6.32 12.08
CA VAL A 72 -29.72 6.20 13.53
C VAL A 72 -30.45 7.33 14.24
N ALA A 73 -30.31 8.57 13.77
CA ALA A 73 -31.00 9.71 14.34
C ALA A 73 -32.53 9.62 14.17
N GLY A 74 -33.02 9.18 13.01
CA GLY A 74 -34.46 9.02 12.75
C GLY A 74 -35.11 7.94 13.62
N ILE A 75 -34.44 6.79 13.79
CA ILE A 75 -34.89 5.71 14.68
C ILE A 75 -34.88 6.20 16.13
N MET A 76 -33.82 6.89 16.56
CA MET A 76 -33.70 7.42 17.92
C MET A 76 -34.86 8.38 18.25
N ILE A 77 -35.18 9.32 17.36
CA ILE A 77 -36.30 10.26 17.58
C ILE A 77 -37.63 9.52 17.62
N THR A 78 -37.81 8.49 16.80
CA THR A 78 -39.03 7.67 16.81
C THR A 78 -39.22 6.98 18.15
N PHE A 79 -38.17 6.43 18.76
CA PHE A 79 -38.28 5.83 20.09
C PHE A 79 -38.49 6.85 21.21
N VAL A 80 -37.91 8.05 21.11
CA VAL A 80 -38.14 9.12 22.08
C VAL A 80 -39.61 9.57 22.07
N GLU A 81 -40.23 9.70 20.89
CA GLU A 81 -41.64 10.07 20.78
C GLU A 81 -42.56 8.99 21.38
N ILE A 82 -42.31 7.71 21.11
CA ILE A 82 -43.06 6.60 21.73
C ILE A 82 -42.92 6.60 23.26
N GLY A 83 -41.74 6.92 23.78
CA GLY A 83 -41.50 6.97 25.23
C GLY A 83 -42.11 8.19 25.93
N ALA A 84 -42.41 9.25 25.19
CA ALA A 84 -43.04 10.46 25.71
C ALA A 84 -44.58 10.37 25.69
N ASP A 85 -45.14 9.68 24.70
CA ASP A 85 -46.58 9.48 24.57
C ASP A 85 -47.08 8.28 25.37
N SER A 86 -48.24 8.43 26.01
CA SER A 86 -48.87 7.35 26.78
C SER A 86 -49.61 6.34 25.90
N ASN A 87 -49.81 6.66 24.62
CA ASN A 87 -50.48 5.79 23.66
C ASN A 87 -49.55 5.58 22.45
N VAL A 88 -49.33 4.32 22.10
CA VAL A 88 -48.41 3.94 21.02
C VAL A 88 -49.14 3.96 19.69
N ASP A 89 -48.91 4.98 18.86
CA ASP A 89 -49.38 5.01 17.48
C ASP A 89 -48.41 4.28 16.54
N THR A 90 -48.78 3.05 16.15
CA THR A 90 -48.01 2.24 15.19
C THR A 90 -47.78 2.94 13.84
N GLY A 91 -48.72 3.79 13.39
CA GLY A 91 -48.60 4.53 12.14
C GLY A 91 -47.45 5.54 12.17
N ALA A 92 -47.29 6.24 13.29
CA ALA A 92 -46.19 7.16 13.52
C ALA A 92 -44.82 6.45 13.53
N ILE A 93 -44.77 5.20 14.03
CA ILE A 93 -43.56 4.37 14.03
C ILE A 93 -43.15 4.02 12.59
N MET A 94 -44.09 3.48 11.81
CA MET A 94 -43.83 3.10 10.42
C MET A 94 -43.36 4.30 9.59
N THR A 95 -43.98 5.46 9.81
CA THR A 95 -43.59 6.71 9.14
C THR A 95 -42.17 7.13 9.53
N GLY A 96 -41.82 7.11 10.82
CA GLY A 96 -40.47 7.45 11.29
C GLY A 96 -39.38 6.53 10.73
N LEU A 97 -39.65 5.23 10.67
CA LEU A 97 -38.74 4.24 10.08
C LEU A 97 -38.57 4.44 8.57
N SER A 98 -39.64 4.75 7.84
CA SER A 98 -39.55 5.01 6.40
C SER A 98 -38.68 6.23 6.09
N LEU A 99 -38.76 7.28 6.93
CA LEU A 99 -37.93 8.48 6.84
C LEU A 99 -36.46 8.17 7.06
N ALA A 100 -36.16 7.38 8.10
CA ALA A 100 -34.81 6.89 8.33
C ALA A 100 -34.26 6.17 7.09
N LEU A 101 -35.01 5.24 6.50
CA LEU A 101 -34.58 4.49 5.32
C LEU A 101 -34.32 5.39 4.10
N LYS A 102 -35.10 6.45 3.90
CA LYS A 102 -34.85 7.45 2.85
C LYS A 102 -33.46 8.08 2.97
N ALA A 103 -33.00 8.38 4.19
CA ALA A 103 -31.69 9.02 4.41
C ALA A 103 -30.52 8.13 3.92
N THR A 104 -30.57 6.83 4.16
CA THR A 104 -29.57 5.89 3.64
C THR A 104 -29.64 5.78 2.12
N ALA A 105 -30.85 5.67 1.55
CA ALA A 105 -31.01 5.64 0.11
C ALA A 105 -30.41 6.88 -0.56
N ALA A 106 -30.64 8.07 0.02
CA ALA A 106 -30.03 9.32 -0.45
C ALA A 106 -28.49 9.27 -0.34
N GLY A 107 -27.94 8.72 0.75
CA GLY A 107 -26.48 8.54 0.92
C GLY A 107 -25.85 7.71 -0.18
N LEU A 108 -26.49 6.61 -0.56
CA LEU A 108 -26.01 5.75 -1.64
C LEU A 108 -26.13 6.42 -3.01
N ILE A 109 -27.23 7.14 -3.26
CA ILE A 109 -27.44 7.89 -4.51
C ILE A 109 -26.35 8.95 -4.72
N VAL A 110 -25.83 9.56 -3.66
CA VAL A 110 -24.72 10.53 -3.75
C VAL A 110 -23.36 9.83 -3.86
N ALA A 111 -23.15 8.74 -3.11
CA ALA A 111 -21.88 8.05 -3.05
C ALA A 111 -21.49 7.37 -4.37
N ILE A 112 -22.44 6.66 -4.99
CA ILE A 112 -22.17 5.85 -6.18
C ILE A 112 -21.63 6.70 -7.34
N PRO A 113 -22.30 7.80 -7.76
CA PRO A 113 -21.78 8.66 -8.82
C PRO A 113 -20.45 9.31 -8.47
N SER A 114 -20.23 9.68 -7.21
CA SER A 114 -18.99 10.31 -6.76
C SER A 114 -17.79 9.37 -6.91
N ILE A 115 -17.92 8.12 -6.46
CA ILE A 115 -16.85 7.11 -6.57
C ILE A 115 -16.61 6.71 -8.02
N VAL A 116 -17.66 6.49 -8.80
CA VAL A 116 -17.54 6.15 -10.23
C VAL A 116 -16.78 7.24 -10.98
N THR A 117 -17.16 8.50 -10.76
CA THR A 117 -16.49 9.65 -11.39
C THR A 117 -15.03 9.74 -10.96
N TYR A 118 -14.74 9.62 -9.67
CA TYR A 118 -13.37 9.61 -9.16
C TYR A 118 -12.51 8.53 -9.85
N ASN A 119 -12.98 7.28 -9.89
CA ASN A 119 -12.24 6.18 -10.48
C ASN A 119 -11.95 6.38 -11.99
N LEU A 120 -12.94 6.89 -12.74
CA LEU A 120 -12.79 7.18 -14.16
C LEU A 120 -11.78 8.31 -14.41
N LEU A 121 -11.85 9.38 -13.63
CA LEU A 121 -10.97 10.54 -13.76
C LEU A 121 -9.53 10.21 -13.37
N THR A 122 -9.33 9.47 -12.28
CA THR A 122 -7.99 9.01 -11.86
C THR A 122 -7.36 8.13 -12.95
N ARG A 123 -8.12 7.18 -13.49
CA ARG A 123 -7.60 6.33 -14.57
C ARG A 123 -7.23 7.14 -15.83
N LYS A 124 -8.02 8.15 -16.18
CA LYS A 124 -7.69 9.06 -17.29
C LYS A 124 -6.44 9.88 -17.00
N ALA A 125 -6.27 10.36 -15.77
CA ALA A 125 -5.09 11.11 -15.35
C ALA A 125 -3.80 10.26 -15.50
N ASP A 126 -3.82 9.01 -15.03
CA ASP A 126 -2.68 8.10 -15.14
C ASP A 126 -2.28 7.83 -16.60
N VAL A 127 -3.27 7.66 -17.48
CA VAL A 127 -3.03 7.45 -18.92
C VAL A 127 -2.38 8.67 -19.54
N VAL A 128 -2.87 9.88 -19.25
CA VAL A 128 -2.28 11.13 -19.75
C VAL A 128 -0.85 11.32 -19.25
N LEU A 129 -0.58 11.02 -17.97
CA LEU A 129 0.76 11.07 -17.39
C LEU A 129 1.71 10.08 -18.08
N THR A 130 1.23 8.86 -18.35
CA THR A 130 2.00 7.82 -19.05
C THR A 130 2.32 8.24 -20.49
N LEU A 131 1.36 8.87 -21.19
CA LEU A 131 1.57 9.38 -22.55
C LEU A 131 2.63 10.49 -22.57
N TRP A 132 2.62 11.39 -21.57
CA TRP A 132 3.64 12.42 -21.41
C TRP A 132 5.03 11.80 -21.19
N ASP A 133 5.13 10.76 -20.35
CA ASP A 133 6.38 10.03 -20.09
C ASP A 133 6.95 9.37 -21.36
N ILE A 134 6.10 8.74 -22.18
CA ILE A 134 6.53 8.11 -23.45
C ILE A 134 7.12 9.15 -24.40
N HIS A 135 6.54 10.35 -24.46
CA HIS A 135 7.02 11.41 -25.35
C HIS A 135 8.37 12.01 -24.87
N HIS A 136 8.55 12.20 -23.56
CA HIS A 136 9.73 12.87 -23.01
C HIS A 136 10.88 11.93 -22.61
N LYS A 137 10.58 10.65 -22.35
CA LYS A 137 11.55 9.59 -22.04
C LYS A 137 11.25 8.37 -22.92
N PRO A 138 11.54 8.46 -24.23
CA PRO A 138 11.33 7.33 -25.12
C PRO A 138 12.06 6.11 -24.58
N TYR A 139 11.44 4.93 -24.70
CA TYR A 139 12.07 3.67 -24.34
C TYR A 139 13.40 3.55 -25.10
N THR A 140 14.51 3.77 -24.41
CA THR A 140 15.83 3.39 -24.91
C THR A 140 16.01 1.93 -24.53
N GLU A 141 16.32 1.07 -25.50
CA GLU A 141 16.76 -0.28 -25.20
C GLU A 141 17.77 -0.20 -24.05
N PRO A 142 17.63 -1.00 -22.98
CA PRO A 142 18.68 -1.06 -21.97
C PRO A 142 20.00 -1.29 -22.71
N PRO A 143 21.10 -0.61 -22.35
CA PRO A 143 22.37 -0.77 -23.03
C PRO A 143 22.59 -2.27 -23.16
N ARG A 144 22.56 -2.82 -24.39
CA ARG A 144 22.68 -4.26 -24.64
C ARG A 144 23.81 -4.71 -23.74
N ALA A 145 23.48 -5.45 -22.67
CA ALA A 145 24.42 -5.72 -21.59
C ALA A 145 25.70 -6.14 -22.28
N ALA A 146 26.71 -5.25 -22.27
CA ALA A 146 27.77 -5.24 -23.28
C ALA A 146 28.24 -6.67 -23.37
N THR A 147 27.87 -7.38 -24.45
CA THR A 147 27.86 -8.85 -24.52
C THR A 147 29.06 -9.28 -23.74
N THR A 148 28.88 -9.83 -22.53
CA THR A 148 29.99 -10.00 -21.60
C THR A 148 30.98 -10.85 -22.34
N ARG A 149 31.97 -10.22 -22.97
CA ARG A 149 32.96 -10.93 -23.76
C ARG A 149 33.59 -11.78 -22.67
N PRO A 150 33.43 -13.11 -22.72
CA PRO A 150 33.93 -13.94 -21.64
C PRO A 150 35.39 -13.54 -21.48
N MET A 151 35.78 -13.14 -20.25
CA MET A 151 37.16 -12.76 -19.99
C MET A 151 38.03 -13.87 -20.58
N SER A 152 38.96 -13.52 -21.47
CA SER A 152 39.79 -14.52 -22.13
C SER A 152 40.45 -15.36 -21.04
N SER A 153 40.57 -16.68 -21.23
CA SER A 153 41.18 -17.58 -20.25
C SER A 153 42.56 -17.09 -19.79
N ALA A 154 43.27 -16.37 -20.66
CA ALA A 154 44.52 -15.67 -20.33
C ALA A 154 44.34 -14.55 -19.29
N GLN A 155 43.28 -13.74 -19.40
CA GLN A 155 42.99 -12.65 -18.46
C GLN A 155 42.57 -13.20 -17.10
N VAL A 156 41.76 -14.27 -17.07
CA VAL A 156 41.37 -14.95 -15.82
C VAL A 156 42.60 -15.57 -15.15
N ALA A 157 43.48 -16.23 -15.92
CA ALA A 157 44.71 -16.80 -15.39
C ALA A 157 45.66 -15.73 -14.80
N GLN A 158 45.81 -14.59 -15.48
CA GLN A 158 46.60 -13.46 -14.98
C GLN A 158 46.05 -12.90 -13.66
N GLN A 159 44.73 -12.78 -13.55
CA GLN A 159 44.06 -12.27 -12.35
C GLN A 159 44.24 -13.23 -11.17
N VAL A 160 44.08 -14.54 -11.40
CA VAL A 160 44.27 -15.57 -10.38
C VAL A 160 45.74 -15.65 -9.94
N ALA A 161 46.70 -15.57 -10.87
CA ALA A 161 48.12 -15.55 -10.54
C ALA A 161 48.51 -14.32 -9.69
N THR A 162 47.96 -13.15 -10.03
CA THR A 162 48.20 -11.92 -9.27
C THR A 162 47.61 -12.03 -7.86
N GLN A 163 46.43 -12.61 -7.71
CA GLN A 163 45.79 -12.80 -6.40
C GLN A 163 46.56 -13.80 -5.51
N GLN A 164 47.06 -14.91 -6.07
CA GLN A 164 47.87 -15.87 -5.32
C GLN A 164 49.20 -15.26 -4.82
N SER A 165 49.81 -14.39 -5.63
CA SER A 165 51.04 -13.69 -5.21
C SER A 165 50.80 -12.75 -4.02
N GLN A 166 49.64 -12.09 -3.94
CA GLN A 166 49.29 -11.24 -2.80
C GLN A 166 49.03 -12.06 -1.53
N ILE A 167 48.33 -13.19 -1.65
CA ILE A 167 48.05 -14.08 -0.51
C ILE A 167 49.36 -14.61 0.10
N SER A 168 50.31 -15.02 -0.73
CA SER A 168 51.61 -15.51 -0.24
C SER A 168 52.46 -14.41 0.41
N GLN A 169 52.35 -13.14 -0.02
CA GLN A 169 53.01 -12.02 0.65
C GLN A 169 52.41 -11.73 2.03
N ILE A 170 51.07 -11.78 2.15
CA ILE A 170 50.37 -11.58 3.43
C ILE A 170 50.78 -12.67 4.43
N GLN A 171 50.88 -13.92 3.99
CA GLN A 171 51.34 -15.03 4.85
C GLN A 171 52.78 -14.86 5.33
N ARG A 172 53.69 -14.38 4.47
CA ARG A 172 55.09 -14.09 4.86
C ARG A 172 55.16 -12.94 5.86
N GLN A 173 54.37 -11.87 5.67
CA GLN A 173 54.29 -10.77 6.64
C GLN A 173 53.76 -11.24 7.99
N ALA A 174 52.72 -12.09 7.99
CA ALA A 174 52.17 -12.66 9.22
C ALA A 174 53.21 -13.51 9.98
N GLN A 175 53.96 -14.37 9.27
CA GLN A 175 55.01 -15.20 9.88
C GLN A 175 56.17 -14.37 10.46
N MET A 176 56.57 -13.29 9.79
CA MET A 176 57.60 -12.38 10.31
C MET A 176 57.12 -11.63 11.57
N GLN A 177 55.85 -11.22 11.63
CA GLN A 177 55.28 -10.60 12.83
C GLN A 177 55.21 -11.59 14.00
N SER A 178 54.87 -12.85 13.76
CA SER A 178 54.86 -13.89 14.81
C SER A 178 56.25 -14.15 15.40
N GLN A 179 57.32 -14.08 14.60
CA GLN A 179 58.70 -14.24 15.10
C GLN A 179 59.16 -13.05 15.94
N MET A 180 58.67 -11.83 15.69
CA MET A 180 58.99 -10.65 16.52
C MET A 180 58.24 -10.64 17.86
N GLN A 181 57.08 -11.29 17.96
CA GLN A 181 56.33 -11.40 19.23
C GLN A 181 56.84 -12.54 20.14
N GLY A 182 57.62 -13.47 19.61
CA GLY A 182 58.19 -14.61 20.35
C GLY A 182 59.32 -14.28 21.34
N GLN A 183 59.82 -13.03 21.39
CA GLN A 183 60.86 -12.61 22.34
C GLN A 183 60.35 -11.81 23.55
N ALA A 184 59.08 -11.36 23.55
CA ALA A 184 58.50 -10.60 24.66
C ALA A 184 57.71 -11.46 25.68
N GLY A 185 57.60 -12.78 25.45
CA GLY A 185 56.74 -13.69 26.21
C GLY A 185 57.45 -14.68 27.14
N ARG A 186 58.62 -14.35 27.71
CA ARG A 186 59.33 -15.22 28.68
C ARG A 186 59.31 -14.67 30.11
N THR A 187 58.14 -14.40 30.66
CA THR A 187 57.92 -14.45 32.11
C THR A 187 56.42 -14.50 32.35
N THR A 188 55.88 -15.72 32.44
CA THR A 188 55.20 -16.22 33.63
C THR A 188 54.87 -17.69 33.40
N GLN A 189 55.38 -18.51 34.32
CA GLN A 189 55.09 -19.92 34.47
C GLN A 189 53.58 -20.19 34.52
N ASN A 190 53.22 -21.26 33.83
CA ASN A 190 51.97 -22.02 33.93
C ASN A 190 51.91 -22.75 35.29
N PRO A 191 50.73 -23.22 35.74
CA PRO A 191 50.53 -24.66 35.58
C PRO A 191 49.12 -25.09 35.15
N GLN A 192 49.12 -25.98 34.15
CA GLN A 192 48.10 -27.00 33.80
C GLN A 192 47.93 -28.02 34.98
N PRO A 193 46.98 -29.00 35.01
CA PRO A 193 46.26 -29.62 33.88
C PRO A 193 44.79 -30.11 34.07
N THR A 194 44.10 -30.13 32.92
CA THR A 194 43.26 -31.22 32.35
C THR A 194 42.61 -32.28 33.28
N THR A 195 41.29 -32.42 33.19
CA THR A 195 40.64 -33.74 33.25
C THR A 195 39.53 -33.85 32.22
N THR A 196 39.79 -34.67 31.21
CA THR A 196 38.84 -35.21 30.26
C THR A 196 38.28 -36.51 30.84
N GLN A 197 36.98 -36.64 31.06
CA GLN A 197 36.25 -37.91 31.24
C GLN A 197 34.81 -37.67 30.74
N GLN A 198 34.37 -38.27 29.63
CA GLN A 198 33.90 -39.65 29.42
C GLN A 198 32.41 -39.54 29.04
N SER A 199 32.05 -39.89 27.81
CA SER A 199 31.53 -41.21 27.43
C SER A 199 30.03 -41.37 27.67
N SER A 200 29.34 -41.62 26.56
CA SER A 200 28.27 -42.61 26.45
C SER A 200 26.86 -42.29 26.99
N GLN A 201 25.92 -42.66 26.11
CA GLN A 201 24.55 -43.12 26.38
C GLN A 201 23.48 -42.04 26.58
N ASN A 202 22.61 -41.86 25.57
CA ASN A 202 21.36 -42.63 25.39
C ASN A 202 20.34 -42.13 26.44
N LEU A 203 19.22 -41.52 26.07
CA LEU A 203 18.03 -42.25 25.62
C LEU A 203 17.04 -41.29 24.93
N ARG A 204 16.56 -41.73 23.76
CA ARG A 204 15.20 -41.48 23.21
C ARG A 204 14.13 -42.05 24.18
N PRO A 205 12.81 -41.74 24.11
CA PRO A 205 12.03 -41.80 22.85
C PRO A 205 10.75 -40.93 22.71
N GLN A 206 10.24 -40.94 21.45
CA GLN A 206 8.83 -40.84 20.99
C GLN A 206 8.02 -39.55 21.25
N GLY A 207 7.30 -38.97 20.29
CA GLY A 207 7.03 -39.38 18.90
C GLY A 207 5.98 -38.46 18.24
N SER A 208 5.90 -38.58 16.90
CA SER A 208 4.75 -38.39 15.99
C SER A 208 3.95 -37.06 16.04
N THR A 209 3.76 -36.31 14.95
CA THR A 209 3.08 -36.67 13.68
C THR A 209 3.41 -35.58 12.63
N LEU A 210 3.90 -35.88 11.42
CA LEU A 210 3.21 -36.33 10.17
C LEU A 210 2.78 -35.20 9.21
N GLY A 211 3.17 -35.33 7.93
CA GLY A 211 2.59 -34.64 6.74
C GLY A 211 3.55 -33.64 6.07
N ALA A 212 4.36 -33.94 5.06
CA ALA A 212 4.12 -34.48 3.71
C ALA A 212 3.32 -33.55 2.76
N GLY A 213 4.01 -32.99 1.76
CA GLY A 213 3.51 -32.96 0.37
C GLY A 213 2.95 -31.66 -0.23
N SER A 214 3.42 -31.35 -1.45
CA SER A 214 2.85 -30.47 -2.50
C SER A 214 2.93 -28.95 -2.24
N THR A 215 3.51 -28.06 -3.08
CA THR A 215 3.57 -27.93 -4.55
C THR A 215 2.22 -28.05 -5.23
N THR A 216 1.35 -27.04 -5.10
CA THR A 216 0.36 -26.75 -6.15
C THR A 216 0.22 -25.24 -6.37
N ASN A 217 0.32 -24.91 -7.64
CA ASN A 217 0.08 -23.64 -8.31
C ASN A 217 -1.43 -23.53 -8.60
N PRO A 218 -2.11 -22.39 -8.42
CA PRO A 218 -3.51 -22.25 -8.84
C PRO A 218 -3.61 -21.93 -10.34
N PRO A 219 -4.66 -22.39 -11.04
CA PRO A 219 -4.91 -22.01 -12.42
C PRO A 219 -5.46 -20.58 -12.51
N ARG A 220 -5.02 -19.87 -13.56
CA ARG A 220 -5.71 -18.69 -14.08
C ARG A 220 -7.07 -19.12 -14.63
N VAL A 221 -8.10 -18.38 -14.27
CA VAL A 221 -9.39 -18.32 -14.97
C VAL A 221 -9.32 -17.16 -15.94
#